data_AF-B8R0A9-F1
#
_entry.id   AF-B8R0A9-F1
#
_cell.length_a   1.000
_cell.length_b   1.000
_cell.length_c   1.000
_cell.angle_alpha   90.00
_cell.angle_beta   90.00
_cell.angle_gamma   90.00
#
_symmetry.space_group_name_H-M   'P 1'
#
loop_
_entity.id
_entity.type
_entity.pdbx_description
1 polymer ?
#
loop_
_entity_poly.entity_id
_entity_poly.type
_entity_poly.pdbx_seq_one_letter_code
_entity_poly.pdbx_strand_id
1 'polypeptide(L)' 'PHGVDVRPDGKFMVVAGKLDTHVSVYSFEKIQAAIKAGKFESKDPYGIPVIAMKDALHTQVSLGLGPLH' A
#
# COMPACT_ATOMS: atom_id res chain seq x y z
N PRO A 1 -3.87 5.71 8.29
CA PRO A 1 -2.90 6.25 7.29
C PRO A 1 -3.34 7.64 6.83
N HIS A 2 -2.41 8.49 6.39
CA HIS A 2 -2.74 9.85 5.93
C HIS A 2 -2.05 10.22 4.61
N GLY A 3 -0.72 10.33 4.62
CA GLY A 3 0.05 10.65 3.42
C GLY A 3 0.26 9.43 2.52
N VAL A 4 0.23 9.67 1.20
CA VAL A 4 0.62 8.71 0.17
C VAL A 4 1.51 9.43 -0.83
N ASP A 5 2.79 9.05 -0.87
CA ASP A 5 3.79 9.63 -1.77
C ASP A 5 4.24 8.60 -2.79
N VAL A 6 4.33 9.00 -4.06
CA VAL A 6 4.81 8.14 -5.15
C VAL A 6 6.27 8.47 -5.41
N ARG A 7 7.14 7.45 -5.41
CA ARG A 7 8.56 7.65 -5.74
C ARG A 7 8.67 8.20 -7.17
N PRO A 8 9.58 9.14 -7.47
CA PRO A 8 9.64 9.78 -8.79
C PRO A 8 9.80 8.84 -9.99
N ASP A 9 10.32 7.62 -9.79
CA ASP A 9 10.43 6.62 -10.86
C ASP A 9 9.21 5.68 -10.98
N GLY A 10 8.14 5.95 -10.22
CA GLY A 10 6.86 5.25 -10.25
C GLY A 10 6.86 3.84 -9.65
N LYS A 11 7.99 3.34 -9.13
CA LYS A 11 8.10 1.93 -8.70
C LYS A 11 7.46 1.64 -7.34
N PHE A 12 7.39 2.64 -6.47
CA PHE A 12 6.91 2.47 -5.10
C PHE A 12 6.00 3.60 -4.65
N MET A 13 5.09 3.25 -3.76
CA MET A 13 4.20 4.17 -3.06
C MET A 13 4.44 4.03 -1.56
N VAL A 14 4.62 5.14 -0.87
CA VAL A 14 4.93 5.21 0.56
C VAL A 14 3.70 5.72 1.29
N VAL A 15 3.13 4.90 2.18
CA VAL A 15 1.91 5.23 2.92
C VAL A 15 2.25 5.41 4.40
N ALA A 16 2.04 6.62 4.91
CA ALA A 16 2.35 6.97 6.29
C ALA A 16 1.21 6.59 7.25
N GLY A 17 1.53 5.91 8.35
CA GLY A 17 0.58 5.32 9.30
C GLY A 17 -0.29 6.31 10.10
N LYS A 18 0.11 7.60 10.19
CA LYS A 18 -0.47 8.61 11.09
C LYS A 18 -0.36 8.18 12.56
N LEU A 19 -1.41 7.56 13.09
CA LEU A 19 -1.46 7.01 14.45
C LEU A 19 -0.78 5.63 14.55
N ASP A 20 -0.55 4.99 13.41
CA ASP A 20 0.31 3.82 13.31
C ASP A 20 1.78 4.27 13.16
N THR A 21 2.67 3.67 13.95
CA THR A 21 4.11 4.01 13.99
C THR A 21 4.91 3.50 12.80
N HIS A 22 4.25 2.84 11.84
CA HIS A 22 4.87 2.28 10.66
C HIS A 22 4.54 3.08 9.41
N VAL A 23 5.49 3.06 8.50
CA VAL A 23 5.33 3.46 7.11
C VAL A 23 5.37 2.20 6.26
N SER A 24 4.37 2.03 5.41
CA SER A 24 4.26 0.89 4.50
C SER A 24 4.69 1.31 3.10
N VAL A 25 5.62 0.55 2.51
CA VAL A 25 6.08 0.78 1.13
C VAL A 25 5.45 -0.29 0.24
N TYR A 26 4.64 0.13 -0.71
CA TYR A 26 3.99 -0.75 -1.69
C TYR A 26 4.75 -0.72 -3.02
N SER A 27 4.79 -1.85 -3.72
CA SER A 27 5.41 -1.96 -5.06
C SER A 27 4.35 -1.90 -6.15
N PHE A 28 4.52 -0.97 -7.09
CA PHE A 28 3.62 -0.85 -8.23
C PHE A 28 3.68 -2.08 -9.14
N GLU A 29 4.87 -2.65 -9.34
CA GLU A 29 5.05 -3.88 -10.12
C GLU A 29 4.26 -5.06 -9.54
N LYS A 30 4.32 -5.26 -8.21
CA LYS A 30 3.57 -6.31 -7.54
C LYS A 30 2.05 -6.13 -7.67
N ILE A 31 1.58 -4.88 -7.55
CA ILE A 31 0.16 -4.55 -7.75
C ILE A 31 -0.27 -4.88 -9.17
N GLN A 32 0.50 -4.46 -10.18
CA GLN A 32 0.21 -4.76 -11.58
C GLN A 32 0.22 -6.28 -11.86
N ALA A 33 1.14 -7.03 -11.24
CA ALA A 33 1.18 -8.48 -11.34
C ALA A 33 -0.06 -9.14 -10.72
N ALA A 34 -0.50 -8.70 -9.53
CA ALA A 34 -1.71 -9.21 -8.89
C ALA A 34 -2.96 -8.94 -9.73
N ILE A 35 -3.07 -7.74 -10.32
CA ILE A 35 -4.17 -7.39 -11.24
C ILE A 35 -4.17 -8.30 -12.46
N LYS A 36 -3.01 -8.47 -13.13
CA LYS A 36 -2.88 -9.33 -14.31
C LYS A 36 -3.21 -10.80 -14.01
N ALA A 37 -2.89 -11.27 -12.81
CA ALA A 37 -3.18 -12.63 -12.36
C ALA A 37 -4.62 -12.81 -11.84
N GLY A 38 -5.42 -11.75 -11.74
CA GLY A 38 -6.74 -11.79 -11.11
C GLY A 38 -6.68 -12.17 -9.62
N LYS A 39 -5.55 -11.93 -8.96
CA LYS A 39 -5.29 -12.36 -7.57
C LYS A 39 -5.88 -11.34 -6.59
N PHE A 40 -7.18 -11.48 -6.34
CA PHE A 40 -7.93 -10.66 -5.39
C PHE A 40 -8.37 -11.51 -4.19
N GLU A 41 -8.25 -10.97 -2.98
CA GLU A 41 -8.64 -11.70 -1.76
C GLU A 41 -10.12 -11.54 -1.42
N SER A 42 -10.74 -10.46 -1.90
CA SER A 42 -12.14 -10.16 -1.66
C SER A 42 -12.64 -9.09 -2.62
N LYS A 43 -13.91 -8.72 -2.46
CA LYS A 43 -14.48 -7.49 -2.99
C LYS A 43 -14.96 -6.65 -1.81
N ASP A 44 -14.81 -5.34 -1.92
CA ASP A 44 -15.38 -4.42 -0.95
C ASP A 44 -16.94 -4.37 -1.06
N PRO A 45 -17.64 -3.65 -0.17
CA PRO A 45 -19.11 -3.53 -0.23
C PRO A 45 -19.67 -2.92 -1.53
N TYR A 46 -18.83 -2.30 -2.35
CA TYR A 46 -19.19 -1.71 -3.63
C TYR A 46 -18.82 -2.60 -4.83
N GLY A 47 -18.29 -3.80 -4.56
CA GLY A 47 -17.90 -4.77 -5.58
C GLY A 47 -16.50 -4.56 -6.17
N ILE A 48 -15.69 -3.66 -5.61
CA ILE A 48 -14.34 -3.36 -6.08
C ILE A 48 -13.38 -4.47 -5.61
N PRO A 49 -12.63 -5.13 -6.51
CA PRO A 49 -11.67 -6.16 -6.13
C PRO A 49 -10.56 -5.61 -5.22
N VAL A 50 -10.27 -6.33 -4.14
CA VAL A 50 -9.24 -5.95 -3.15
C VAL A 50 -8.03 -6.86 -3.30
N ILE A 51 -6.85 -6.27 -3.43
CA ILE A 51 -5.56 -6.98 -3.44
C ILE A 51 -5.09 -7.15 -2.00
N ALA A 52 -4.67 -8.37 -1.64
CA ALA A 52 -4.11 -8.61 -0.32
C ALA A 52 -2.88 -7.75 -0.05
N MET A 53 -2.78 -7.17 1.15
CA MET A 53 -1.65 -6.30 1.50
C MET A 53 -0.30 -7.01 1.28
N LYS A 54 -0.17 -8.28 1.66
CA LYS A 54 1.04 -9.10 1.48
C LYS A 54 1.47 -9.24 0.01
N ASP A 55 0.52 -9.18 -0.91
CA ASP A 55 0.77 -9.33 -2.34
C ASP A 55 1.23 -8.02 -2.99
N ALA A 56 1.01 -6.88 -2.33
CA ALA A 56 1.42 -5.56 -2.82
C ALA A 56 2.58 -4.94 -2.02
N LEU A 57 2.78 -5.36 -0.76
CA LEU A 57 3.77 -4.79 0.14
C LEU A 57 5.20 -5.12 -0.31
N HIS A 58 6.06 -4.11 -0.37
CA HIS A 58 7.50 -4.27 -0.54
C HIS A 58 8.19 -4.41 0.81
N THR A 59 7.92 -3.49 1.74
CA THR A 59 8.44 -3.52 3.10
C THR A 59 7.60 -2.63 4.02
N GLN A 60 7.83 -2.73 5.32
CA GLN A 60 7.27 -1.86 6.34
C GLN A 60 8.40 -1.41 7.28
N VAL A 61 8.43 -0.12 7.61
CA VAL A 61 9.50 0.51 8.39
C VAL A 61 8.89 1.20 9.61
N SER A 62 9.45 0.95 10.79
CA SER A 62 9.05 1.66 12.01
C SER A 62 9.75 3.01 12.07
N LEU A 63 8.99 4.10 12.04
CA LEU A 63 9.49 5.48 11.99
C LEU A 63 8.90 6.38 13.09
N GLY A 64 8.02 5.84 13.95
CA GLY A 64 7.30 6.61 14.96
C GLY A 64 6.00 7.21 14.43
N LEU A 65 5.33 8.03 15.25
CA LEU A 65 4.06 8.64 14.87
C LEU A 65 4.25 9.65 13.73
N GLY A 66 3.35 9.58 12.74
CA GLY A 66 3.31 10.55 11.65
C GLY A 66 2.65 11.87 12.11
N PRO A 67 2.77 12.95 11.32
CA PRO A 67 2.18 14.25 11.65
C PRO A 67 0.67 14.14 11.98
N LEU A 68 0.31 14.65 13.15
CA LEU A 68 -1.07 14.85 13.58
C LEU A 68 -1.55 16.19 13.03
N HIS A 69 -2.02 16.20 11.78
CA HIS A 69 -2.99 17.22 11.40
C HIS A 69 -4.29 16.98 12.18
#